data_AF-A0A1M7V116-F1
#
_entry.id   AF-A0A1M7V116-F1
#
_cell.length_a   1.000
_cell.length_b   1.000
_cell.length_c   1.000
_cell.angle_alpha   90.00
_cell.angle_beta   90.00
_cell.angle_gamma   90.00
#
_symmetry.space_group_name_H-M   'P 1'
#
loop_
_entity.id
_entity.type
_entity.pdbx_description
1 polymer ?
#
loop_
_entity_poly.entity_id
_entity_poly.type
_entity_poly.pdbx_seq_one_letter_code
_entity_poly.pdbx_strand_id
1 'polypeptide(L)'
;MRCGPLVPAVPSCILDPLREQFLALLPVRHVAHPLGCHRPRIADAVVFDKLVEALVFGAGYERLAGPGCSATTMRRRRDEWIRLGVWDRLRLACLDA
;
A
#
# COMPACT_ATOMS: atom_id res chain seq x y z
N MET A 1 18.84 35.37 -11.97
CA MET A 1 18.19 34.65 -10.87
C MET A 1 16.68 34.71 -11.09
N ARG A 2 16.04 33.58 -11.40
CA ARG A 2 14.58 33.45 -11.41
C ARG A 2 14.23 32.31 -10.47
N CYS A 3 13.59 32.65 -9.35
CA CYS A 3 12.98 31.68 -8.45
C CYS A 3 11.75 31.13 -9.16
N GLY A 4 11.80 29.88 -9.62
CA GLY A 4 10.63 29.20 -10.17
C GLY A 4 9.61 28.89 -9.07
N PRO A 5 8.32 28.71 -9.40
CA PRO A 5 7.31 28.31 -8.42
C PRO A 5 7.74 27.00 -7.77
N LEU A 6 7.68 26.93 -6.43
CA LEU A 6 7.82 25.69 -5.67
C LEU A 6 6.65 24.76 -6.00
N VAL A 7 6.76 24.03 -7.10
CA VAL A 7 5.91 22.87 -7.39
C VAL A 7 6.35 21.73 -6.48
N PRO A 8 5.44 21.05 -5.77
CA PRO A 8 5.80 19.82 -5.06
C PRO A 8 6.35 18.82 -6.08
N ALA A 9 7.47 18.17 -5.75
CA ALA A 9 8.24 17.31 -6.66
C ALA A 9 7.46 16.10 -7.20
N VAL A 10 6.25 15.84 -6.70
CA VAL A 10 5.43 14.71 -7.08
C VAL A 10 3.96 15.14 -7.10
N PRO A 11 3.28 15.13 -8.26
CA PRO A 11 1.85 15.42 -8.31
C PRO A 11 1.05 14.34 -7.55
N SER A 12 -0.07 14.72 -6.94
CA SER A 12 -0.99 13.80 -6.25
C SER A 12 -1.48 12.65 -7.15
N CYS A 13 -1.39 12.83 -8.48
CA CYS A 13 -1.72 11.83 -9.49
C CYS A 13 -0.74 10.65 -9.56
N ILE A 14 0.36 10.59 -8.80
CA ILE A 14 1.27 9.43 -8.84
C ILE A 14 0.78 8.24 -8.00
N LEU A 15 -0.02 8.50 -6.96
CA LEU A 15 -0.37 7.46 -6.00
C LEU A 15 -1.33 6.43 -6.61
N ASP A 16 -2.24 6.87 -7.47
CA ASP A 16 -3.17 5.99 -8.18
C ASP A 16 -2.46 5.03 -9.15
N PRO A 17 -1.60 5.47 -10.09
CA PRO A 17 -0.86 4.56 -10.95
C PRO A 17 0.15 3.69 -10.16
N LEU A 18 0.75 4.20 -9.08
CA LEU A 18 1.57 3.37 -8.20
C LEU A 18 0.76 2.28 -7.50
N ARG A 19 -0.46 2.60 -7.06
CA ARG A 19 -1.37 1.64 -6.42
C ARG A 19 -1.78 0.58 -7.43
N GLU A 20 -2.13 0.95 -8.65
CA GLU A 20 -2.47 0.01 -9.72
C GLU A 20 -1.31 -0.93 -10.02
N GLN A 21 -0.10 -0.39 -10.24
CA GLN A 21 1.09 -1.18 -10.51
C GLN A 21 1.46 -2.08 -9.31
N PHE A 22 1.34 -1.56 -8.09
CA PHE A 22 1.56 -2.33 -6.87
C PHE A 22 0.60 -3.52 -6.77
N LEU A 23 -0.69 -3.30 -6.98
CA LEU A 23 -1.71 -4.35 -6.90
C LEU A 23 -1.49 -5.42 -7.97
N ALA A 24 -1.04 -5.03 -9.17
CA ALA A 24 -0.71 -5.97 -10.25
C ALA A 24 0.49 -6.88 -9.94
N LEU A 25 1.42 -6.45 -9.07
CA LEU A 25 2.59 -7.23 -8.66
C LEU A 25 2.29 -8.28 -7.57
N LEU A 26 1.11 -8.20 -6.95
CA LEU A 26 0.71 -9.12 -5.89
C LEU A 26 0.31 -10.49 -6.47
N PRO A 27 0.69 -11.60 -5.82
CA PRO A 27 0.25 -12.92 -6.25
C PRO A 27 -1.26 -13.07 -6.07
N VAL A 28 -1.89 -13.79 -7.00
CA VAL A 28 -3.27 -14.26 -6.84
C VAL A 28 -3.32 -15.15 -5.60
N ARG A 29 -4.16 -14.78 -4.63
CA ARG A 29 -4.34 -15.57 -3.41
C ARG A 29 -5.57 -16.44 -3.52
N HIS A 30 -5.37 -17.75 -3.61
CA HIS A 30 -6.44 -18.71 -3.45
C HIS A 30 -6.73 -18.88 -1.96
N VAL A 31 -7.87 -18.35 -1.53
CA VAL A 31 -8.32 -18.48 -0.15
C VAL A 31 -9.54 -19.40 -0.13
N ALA A 32 -9.29 -20.69 0.12
CA ALA A 32 -10.36 -21.66 0.35
C ALA A 32 -10.78 -21.62 1.82
N HIS A 33 -12.05 -21.32 2.06
CA HIS A 33 -12.65 -21.36 3.40
C HIS A 33 -13.87 -22.28 3.38
N PRO A 34 -13.68 -23.61 3.54
CA PRO A 34 -14.73 -24.60 3.37
C PRO A 34 -15.98 -24.35 4.25
N LEU A 35 -15.78 -23.74 5.43
CA LEU A 35 -16.86 -23.46 6.38
C LEU A 35 -17.30 -22.00 6.38
N GLY A 36 -16.56 -21.08 5.74
CA GLY A 36 -16.90 -19.65 5.66
C GLY A 36 -16.94 -18.88 7.00
N CYS A 37 -16.69 -19.50 8.15
CA CYS A 37 -16.85 -18.88 9.47
C CYS A 37 -15.72 -17.90 9.86
N HIS A 38 -14.69 -17.73 9.02
CA HIS A 38 -13.55 -16.87 9.33
C HIS A 38 -13.78 -15.47 8.80
N ARG A 39 -13.23 -14.47 9.50
CA ARG A 39 -13.23 -13.10 9.00
C ARG A 39 -12.43 -13.04 7.69
N PRO A 40 -13.03 -12.57 6.58
CA PRO A 40 -12.32 -12.47 5.31
C PRO A 40 -11.05 -11.64 5.42
N ARG A 41 -10.05 -11.98 4.62
CA ARG A 41 -8.83 -11.18 4.50
C ARG A 41 -9.19 -9.81 3.93
N ILE A 42 -8.76 -8.75 4.62
CA ILE A 42 -8.91 -7.37 4.14
C ILE A 42 -8.21 -7.22 2.78
N ALA A 43 -8.85 -6.50 1.85
CA ALA A 43 -8.32 -6.24 0.52
C ALA A 43 -6.97 -5.53 0.60
N ASP A 44 -6.00 -5.94 -0.22
CA ASP A 44 -4.66 -5.34 -0.21
C ASP A 44 -4.69 -3.84 -0.49
N ALA A 45 -5.61 -3.40 -1.36
CA ALA A 45 -5.82 -2.01 -1.70
C ALA A 45 -6.17 -1.14 -0.46
N VAL A 46 -7.05 -1.64 0.42
CA VAL A 46 -7.40 -0.95 1.68
C VAL A 46 -6.20 -0.81 2.60
N VAL A 47 -5.36 -1.84 2.68
CA VAL A 47 -4.16 -1.80 3.52
C VAL A 47 -3.09 -0.90 2.93
N PHE A 48 -2.95 -0.88 1.60
CA PHE A 48 -2.05 0.02 0.88
C PHE A 48 -2.41 1.48 1.16
N ASP A 49 -3.69 1.83 1.00
CA ASP A 49 -4.19 3.19 1.24
C ASP A 49 -3.89 3.63 2.68
N LYS A 50 -4.07 2.75 3.67
CA LYS A 50 -3.73 3.03 5.08
C LYS A 50 -2.23 3.22 5.32
N LEU A 51 -1.37 2.47 4.64
CA LEU A 51 0.08 2.68 4.73
C LEU A 51 0.50 3.99 4.08
N VAL A 52 -0.13 4.39 2.98
CA VAL A 52 0.08 5.71 2.36
C VAL A 52 -0.39 6.83 3.28
N GLU A 53 -1.59 6.72 3.88
CA GLU A 53 -2.06 7.68 4.89
C GLU A 53 -1.05 7.84 6.04
N ALA A 54 -0.47 6.73 6.54
CA ALA A 54 0.54 6.77 7.60
C ALA A 54 1.77 7.59 7.21
N LEU A 55 2.23 7.44 5.96
CA LEU A 55 3.37 8.16 5.42
C LEU A 55 3.04 9.64 5.17
N VAL A 56 1.89 9.93 4.56
CA VAL A 56 1.46 11.29 4.21
C VAL A 56 1.20 12.13 5.46
N PHE A 57 0.51 11.57 6.46
CA PHE A 57 0.17 12.29 7.69
C PHE A 57 1.23 12.16 8.80
N GLY A 58 2.27 11.35 8.61
CA GLY A 58 3.26 11.07 9.65
C GLY A 58 2.67 10.44 10.91
N ALA A 59 1.61 9.64 10.77
CA ALA A 59 0.86 9.06 11.88
C ALA A 59 1.24 7.59 12.11
N GLY A 60 1.35 7.20 13.39
CA GLY A 60 1.49 5.80 13.76
C GLY A 60 0.25 4.98 13.38
N TYR A 61 0.44 3.69 13.07
CA TYR A 61 -0.64 2.80 12.64
C TYR A 61 -1.77 2.67 13.67
N GLU A 62 -1.48 2.83 14.95
CA GLU A 62 -2.47 2.85 16.04
C GLU A 62 -3.53 3.94 15.82
N ARG A 63 -3.12 5.13 15.35
CA ARG A 63 -4.04 6.26 15.13
C ARG A 63 -4.87 6.11 13.87
N LEU A 64 -4.41 5.31 12.91
CA LEU A 64 -5.11 5.05 11.65
C LEU A 64 -5.93 3.75 11.67
N ALA A 65 -5.74 2.93 12.69
CA ALA A 65 -6.48 1.69 12.87
C ALA A 65 -7.96 1.99 13.09
N GLY A 66 -8.82 1.16 12.52
CA GLY A 66 -10.26 1.31 12.63
C GLY A 66 -11.00 0.01 12.30
N PRO A 67 -12.34 0.05 12.24
CA PRO A 67 -13.18 -1.14 12.00
C PRO A 67 -12.81 -1.94 10.75
N GLY A 68 -12.25 -1.27 9.72
CA GLY A 68 -11.84 -1.88 8.46
C GLY A 68 -10.41 -2.41 8.40
N CYS A 69 -9.49 -1.96 9.27
CA CYS A 69 -8.09 -2.42 9.27
C CYS A 69 -7.42 -2.11 10.61
N SER A 70 -6.84 -3.13 11.25
CA SER A 70 -6.07 -2.95 12.49
C SER A 70 -4.60 -2.62 12.21
N ALA A 71 -3.94 -1.97 13.17
CA ALA A 71 -2.50 -1.71 13.11
C ALA A 71 -1.68 -3.00 12.92
N THR A 72 -2.08 -4.09 13.57
CA THR A 72 -1.45 -5.41 13.39
C THR A 72 -1.63 -5.93 11.97
N THR A 73 -2.78 -5.69 11.34
CA THR A 73 -3.01 -6.07 9.94
C THR A 73 -2.09 -5.29 9.00
N MET A 74 -1.97 -3.96 9.20
CA MET A 74 -1.07 -3.10 8.41
C MET A 74 0.38 -3.62 8.47
N ARG A 75 0.91 -3.85 9.69
CA ARG A 75 2.26 -4.40 9.89
C ARG A 75 2.44 -5.74 9.19
N ARG A 76 1.50 -6.68 9.43
CA ARG A 76 1.58 -8.03 8.86
C ARG A 76 1.51 -8.04 7.33
N ARG A 77 0.79 -7.09 6.71
CA ARG A 77 0.76 -6.95 5.24
C ARG A 77 2.00 -6.30 4.71
N ARG A 78 2.48 -5.23 5.32
CA ARG A 78 3.75 -4.62 4.98
C ARG A 78 4.88 -5.67 4.98
N ASP A 79 5.01 -6.45 6.05
CA ASP A 79 6.08 -7.45 6.18
C ASP A 79 5.90 -8.63 5.19
N GLU A 80 4.65 -9.01 4.88
CA GLU A 80 4.37 -9.97 3.82
C GLU A 80 4.83 -9.43 2.45
N TRP A 81 4.48 -8.20 2.11
CA TRP A 81 4.83 -7.59 0.82
C TRP A 81 6.34 -7.33 0.68
N ILE A 82 7.03 -7.01 1.78
CA ILE A 82 8.50 -6.95 1.84
C ILE A 82 9.09 -8.33 1.54
N ARG A 83 8.62 -9.40 2.20
CA ARG A 83 9.12 -10.77 1.93
C ARG A 83 8.85 -11.25 0.51
N LEU A 84 7.78 -10.76 -0.12
CA LEU A 84 7.45 -11.04 -1.52
C LEU A 84 8.24 -10.17 -2.52
N GLY A 85 9.11 -9.27 -2.06
CA GLY A 85 9.90 -8.38 -2.92
C GLY A 85 9.04 -7.46 -3.78
N VAL A 86 7.83 -7.11 -3.34
CA VAL A 86 6.88 -6.31 -4.13
C VAL A 86 7.40 -4.88 -4.30
N TRP A 87 7.96 -4.31 -3.23
CA TRP A 87 8.50 -2.95 -3.24
C TRP A 87 9.71 -2.81 -4.16
N ASP A 88 10.60 -3.81 -4.17
CA ASP A 88 11.77 -3.81 -5.05
C ASP A 88 11.35 -3.90 -6.53
N ARG A 89 10.39 -4.78 -6.84
CA ARG A 89 9.83 -4.90 -8.19
C ARG A 89 9.13 -3.61 -8.64
N LEU A 90 8.38 -2.97 -7.74
CA LEU A 90 7.73 -1.69 -8.03
C LEU A 90 8.77 -0.59 -8.30
N ARG A 91 9.82 -0.51 -7.48
CA ARG A 91 10.92 0.44 -7.69
C ARG A 91 11.59 0.24 -9.04
N LEU A 92 11.91 -1.00 -9.43
CA LEU A 92 12.51 -1.29 -10.72
C LEU A 92 11.59 -0.88 -11.87
N ALA A 93 10.30 -1.23 -11.79
CA ALA A 93 9.31 -0.83 -12.80
C ALA A 93 9.21 0.70 -12.96
N CYS A 94 9.36 1.48 -11.89
CA CYS A 94 9.38 2.94 -11.97
C CYS A 94 10.67 3.51 -12.57
N LEU A 95 11.79 2.80 -12.48
CA LEU A 95 13.08 3.23 -13.07
C LEU A 95 13.19 2.86 -14.55
N ASP A 96 12.47 1.83 -14.98
CA ASP A 96 12.42 1.37 -16.37
C ASP A 96 11.39 2.13 -17.23
N ALA A 97 10.61 3.03 -16.63
CA ALA A 97 9.49 3.75 -17.26
C ALA A 97 9.87 5.12 -17.85
#